data_AF-A0A3M2L8Z8-F1
#
_entry.id   AF-A0A3M2L8Z8-F1
#
_cell.length_a   1.000
_cell.length_b   1.000
_cell.length_c   1.000
_cell.angle_alpha   90.00
_cell.angle_beta   90.00
_cell.angle_gamma   90.00
#
_symmetry.space_group_name_H-M   'P 1'
#
loop_
_entity.id
_entity.type
_entity.pdbx_description
1 polymer ?
#
loop_
_entity_poly.entity_id
_entity_poly.type
_entity_poly.pdbx_seq_one_letter_code
_entity_poly.pdbx_strand_id
1 'polypeptide(L)'
;MIFVKADSASRLWRDTVAAVLDQGRLCSPRGLATWEAVGAHLTLTRPRRRLVCLPEHRVINAAFAAAETVWILAGVDAPWIYSYNDQLRRYTDGEILRGAYGPRLRAWGRSGPDSSVGQVDQLDQARRELLDDPDTRRAVIELWNPAVDHQGYRDVPCTLGYQFLIRDGRLDMHTRMRSQDLWLGFCYDIFAATVLHELMAWWVGAELGDYHHHVTSLHLYDEHLTRARALPQAWASPEVPQMPPLALPWEDLDAVLRDVITGTCARPGWTEFTEVMRSYRIFKAGDRADARAVAVADGGPFTGGLLAWYDYLDQTTAHLAPSEPEPTASGTVAGPSALPGPARQEQGS
;
A
#
# COMPACT_ATOMS: atom_id res chain seq x y z
N MET A 1 -10.36 21.89 4.34
CA MET A 1 -10.18 21.02 3.17
C MET A 1 -8.69 20.99 2.88
N ILE A 2 -8.10 19.80 2.89
CA ILE A 2 -6.65 19.62 2.71
C ILE A 2 -6.32 19.68 1.23
N PHE A 3 -5.29 20.43 0.87
CA PHE A 3 -4.71 20.45 -0.48
C PHE A 3 -3.20 20.22 -0.36
N VAL A 4 -2.71 19.15 -0.96
CA VAL A 4 -1.27 18.83 -0.96
C VAL A 4 -0.84 18.48 -2.37
N LYS A 5 0.29 19.04 -2.81
CA LYS A 5 0.87 18.78 -4.12
C LYS A 5 2.35 18.45 -3.95
N ALA A 6 2.80 17.34 -4.54
CA ALA A 6 4.20 16.95 -4.52
C ALA A 6 4.60 16.19 -5.80
N ASP A 7 5.90 16.02 -6.02
CA ASP A 7 6.47 15.36 -7.19
C ASP A 7 6.90 13.90 -6.91
N SER A 8 6.77 13.42 -5.68
CA SER A 8 6.98 12.03 -5.31
C SER A 8 5.94 11.56 -4.30
N ALA A 9 5.60 10.27 -4.32
CA ALA A 9 4.65 9.67 -3.39
C ALA A 9 5.13 9.76 -1.94
N SER A 10 6.44 9.63 -1.66
CA SER A 10 6.97 9.82 -0.30
C SER A 10 6.75 11.23 0.23
N ARG A 11 7.00 12.27 -0.58
CA ARG A 11 6.75 13.66 -0.18
C ARG A 11 5.26 13.92 -0.03
N LEU A 12 4.45 13.47 -0.99
CA LEU A 12 3.00 13.62 -0.93
C LEU A 12 2.44 12.99 0.34
N TRP A 13 2.86 11.76 0.65
CA TRP A 13 2.47 11.06 1.87
C TRP A 13 2.87 11.82 3.13
N ARG A 14 4.15 12.21 3.27
CA ARG A 14 4.67 12.91 4.44
C ARG A 14 3.97 14.25 4.67
N ASP A 15 3.82 15.05 3.62
CA ASP A 15 3.16 16.36 3.69
C ASP A 15 1.68 16.21 4.04
N THR A 16 1.04 15.16 3.52
CA THR A 16 -0.35 14.85 3.85
C THR A 16 -0.51 14.40 5.30
N VAL A 17 0.44 13.62 5.84
CA VAL A 17 0.43 13.23 7.26
C VAL A 17 0.51 14.47 8.14
N ALA A 18 1.41 15.41 7.83
CA ALA A 18 1.50 16.68 8.55
C ALA A 18 0.18 17.47 8.50
N ALA A 19 -0.44 17.57 7.32
CA ALA A 19 -1.72 18.26 7.14
C ALA A 19 -2.87 17.60 7.92
N VAL A 20 -2.93 16.26 7.98
CA VAL A 20 -3.94 15.54 8.77
C VAL A 20 -3.72 15.71 10.27
N LEU A 21 -2.47 15.71 10.73
CA LEU A 21 -2.17 15.95 12.15
C LEU A 21 -2.59 17.36 12.58
N ASP A 22 -2.42 18.36 11.72
CA ASP A 22 -2.77 19.75 11.97
C ASP A 22 -4.29 20.00 11.94
N GLN A 23 -4.98 19.48 10.91
CA GLN A 23 -6.39 19.82 10.63
C GLN A 23 -7.38 18.73 11.07
N GLY A 24 -6.88 17.56 11.47
CA GLY A 24 -7.70 16.42 11.84
C GLY A 24 -8.36 16.54 13.21
N ARG A 25 -9.36 15.70 13.44
CA ARG A 25 -10.07 15.57 14.70
C ARG A 25 -10.27 14.10 15.06
N LEU A 26 -10.36 13.82 16.35
CA LEU A 26 -10.66 12.47 16.82
C LEU A 26 -12.08 12.05 16.42
N CYS A 27 -12.22 10.86 15.85
CA CYS A 27 -13.48 10.14 15.66
C CYS A 27 -13.25 8.63 15.79
N SER A 28 -14.32 7.84 15.86
CA SER A 28 -14.20 6.38 16.05
C SER A 28 -15.14 5.54 15.17
N PRO A 29 -15.01 5.56 13.83
CA PRO A 29 -15.81 4.72 12.95
C PRO A 29 -15.69 3.24 13.31
N ARG A 30 -16.82 2.54 13.50
CA ARG A 30 -16.87 1.13 13.95
C ARG A 30 -16.15 0.87 15.28
N GLY A 31 -16.02 1.89 16.13
CA GLY A 31 -15.33 1.79 17.42
C GLY A 31 -13.80 1.85 17.35
N LEU A 32 -13.21 2.09 16.17
CA LEU A 32 -11.77 2.22 15.99
C LEU A 32 -11.37 3.69 16.04
N ALA A 33 -10.57 4.09 17.03
CA ALA A 33 -10.13 5.48 17.18
C ALA A 33 -9.21 5.90 16.01
N THR A 34 -9.54 7.04 15.42
CA THR A 34 -8.85 7.62 14.27
C THR A 34 -8.74 9.14 14.40
N TRP A 35 -7.61 9.70 13.95
CA TRP A 35 -7.46 11.12 13.70
C TRP A 35 -7.80 11.41 12.24
N GLU A 36 -8.90 12.12 12.00
CA GLU A 36 -9.54 12.24 10.69
C GLU A 36 -9.64 13.69 10.23
N ALA A 37 -9.28 13.92 8.97
CA ALA A 37 -9.60 15.13 8.23
C ALA A 37 -10.67 14.82 7.16
N VAL A 38 -11.67 15.70 7.04
CA VAL A 38 -12.75 15.56 6.05
C VAL A 38 -12.47 16.44 4.83
N GLY A 39 -12.46 15.83 3.65
CA GLY A 39 -12.22 16.48 2.36
C GLY A 39 -10.74 16.80 2.13
N ALA A 40 -10.12 16.02 1.26
CA ALA A 40 -8.74 16.21 0.81
C ALA A 40 -8.60 16.05 -0.70
N HIS A 41 -7.78 16.90 -1.32
CA HIS A 41 -7.34 16.79 -2.69
C HIS A 41 -5.81 16.75 -2.74
N LEU A 42 -5.26 15.59 -3.09
CA LEU A 42 -3.84 15.34 -3.17
C LEU A 42 -3.43 15.26 -4.64
N THR A 43 -2.32 15.87 -5.04
CA THR A 43 -1.83 15.88 -6.43
C THR A 43 -0.39 15.38 -6.50
N LEU A 44 -0.15 14.35 -7.32
CA LEU A 44 1.17 13.83 -7.65
C LEU A 44 1.55 14.23 -9.08
N THR A 45 2.60 15.03 -9.24
CA THR A 45 3.00 15.59 -10.55
C THR A 45 3.96 14.71 -11.35
N ARG A 46 4.55 13.68 -10.71
CA ARG A 46 5.36 12.66 -11.41
C ARG A 46 4.86 11.27 -11.02
N PRO A 47 3.77 10.77 -11.62
CA PRO A 47 3.12 9.53 -11.18
C PRO A 47 4.01 8.28 -11.22
N ARG A 48 5.17 8.30 -11.88
CA ARG A 48 6.18 7.21 -11.84
C ARG A 48 7.09 7.24 -10.60
N ARG A 49 7.09 8.31 -9.81
CA ARG A 49 7.72 8.38 -8.48
C ARG A 49 6.73 7.93 -7.41
N ARG A 50 6.24 6.70 -7.55
CA ARG A 50 5.06 6.16 -6.85
C ARG A 50 5.35 5.35 -5.59
N LEU A 51 6.63 5.09 -5.30
CA LEU A 51 7.02 4.34 -4.11
C LEU A 51 7.06 5.27 -2.89
N VAL A 52 6.27 4.94 -1.87
CA VAL A 52 6.39 5.55 -0.54
C VAL A 52 7.51 4.82 0.21
N CYS A 53 8.68 5.44 0.24
CA CYS A 53 9.81 5.00 1.03
C CYS A 53 10.41 6.19 1.77
N LEU A 54 10.36 6.10 3.09
CA LEU A 54 10.99 6.97 4.06
C LEU A 54 11.62 6.04 5.11
N PRO A 55 12.92 5.70 4.97
CA PRO A 55 13.60 4.80 5.90
C PRO A 55 13.35 5.18 7.36
N GLU A 56 13.34 4.19 8.26
CA GLU A 56 13.04 4.31 9.71
C GLU A 56 11.57 4.65 10.04
N HIS A 57 10.85 5.33 9.14
CA HIS A 57 9.49 5.79 9.39
C HIS A 57 8.43 4.96 8.67
N ARG A 58 8.55 4.82 7.35
CA ARG A 58 7.58 4.13 6.50
C ARG A 58 8.23 3.63 5.21
N VAL A 59 8.33 2.31 5.07
CA VAL A 59 8.79 1.65 3.85
C VAL A 59 7.69 0.75 3.31
N ILE A 60 7.23 1.00 2.09
CA ILE A 60 6.25 0.16 1.41
C ILE A 60 6.83 -1.24 1.11
N ASN A 61 6.06 -2.30 1.33
CA ASN A 61 6.44 -3.62 0.82
C ASN A 61 6.24 -3.63 -0.70
N ALA A 62 7.33 -3.42 -1.44
CA ALA A 62 7.32 -3.37 -2.91
C ALA A 62 6.74 -4.64 -3.56
N ALA A 63 6.99 -5.82 -2.97
CA ALA A 63 6.45 -7.06 -3.51
C ALA A 63 4.93 -7.17 -3.35
N PHE A 64 4.39 -6.71 -2.21
CA PHE A 64 2.93 -6.65 -2.05
C PHE A 64 2.31 -5.57 -2.96
N ALA A 65 2.96 -4.41 -3.12
CA ALA A 65 2.51 -3.39 -4.07
C ALA A 65 2.43 -3.92 -5.51
N ALA A 66 3.44 -4.69 -5.95
CA ALA A 66 3.43 -5.38 -7.24
C ALA A 66 2.28 -6.40 -7.34
N ALA A 67 2.19 -7.28 -6.34
CA ALA A 67 1.21 -8.36 -6.30
C ALA A 67 -0.23 -7.82 -6.34
N GLU A 68 -0.55 -6.82 -5.51
CA GLU A 68 -1.88 -6.20 -5.47
C GLU A 68 -2.20 -5.47 -6.77
N THR A 69 -1.25 -4.74 -7.34
CA THR A 69 -1.46 -4.04 -8.62
C THR A 69 -1.80 -5.04 -9.75
N VAL A 70 -1.04 -6.12 -9.86
CA VAL A 70 -1.27 -7.14 -10.89
C VAL A 70 -2.56 -7.92 -10.61
N TRP A 71 -2.89 -8.18 -9.35
CA TRP A 71 -4.16 -8.79 -8.94
C TRP A 71 -5.37 -7.95 -9.37
N ILE A 72 -5.30 -6.63 -9.16
CA ILE A 72 -6.33 -5.68 -9.59
C ILE A 72 -6.43 -5.63 -11.12
N LEU A 73 -5.30 -5.42 -11.82
CA LEU A 73 -5.29 -5.28 -13.28
C LEU A 73 -5.74 -6.57 -13.99
N ALA A 74 -5.41 -7.74 -13.44
CA ALA A 74 -5.86 -9.03 -13.96
C ALA A 74 -7.35 -9.29 -13.73
N GLY A 75 -8.02 -8.46 -12.94
CA GLY A 75 -9.46 -8.55 -12.74
C GLY A 75 -9.90 -9.68 -11.80
N VAL A 76 -9.01 -10.16 -10.92
CA VAL A 76 -9.24 -11.39 -10.13
C VAL A 76 -9.49 -11.12 -8.65
N ASP A 77 -10.24 -12.02 -8.00
CA ASP A 77 -10.25 -12.22 -6.54
C ASP A 77 -9.65 -13.59 -6.22
N ALA A 78 -8.32 -13.66 -6.31
CA ALA A 78 -7.57 -14.92 -6.23
C ALA A 78 -6.80 -15.07 -4.89
N PRO A 79 -6.89 -16.22 -4.21
CA PRO A 79 -6.29 -16.43 -2.87
C PRO A 79 -4.77 -16.30 -2.78
N TRP A 80 -4.04 -16.32 -3.91
CA TRP A 80 -2.59 -16.18 -3.89
C TRP A 80 -2.13 -14.83 -3.34
N ILE A 81 -2.98 -13.80 -3.33
CA ILE A 81 -2.67 -12.50 -2.74
C ILE A 81 -2.34 -12.60 -1.23
N TYR A 82 -2.91 -13.57 -0.53
CA TYR A 82 -2.64 -13.80 0.91
C TYR A 82 -1.20 -14.24 1.18
N SER A 83 -0.50 -14.79 0.18
CA SER A 83 0.94 -15.10 0.33
C SER A 83 1.79 -13.83 0.41
N TYR A 84 1.30 -12.71 -0.14
CA TYR A 84 1.94 -11.40 -0.09
C TYR A 84 1.48 -10.58 1.10
N ASN A 85 0.20 -10.70 1.49
CA ASN A 85 -0.36 -10.05 2.67
C ASN A 85 -1.45 -10.91 3.34
N ASP A 86 -1.06 -11.67 4.36
CA ASP A 86 -1.97 -12.56 5.09
C ASP A 86 -3.03 -11.80 5.91
N GLN A 87 -2.77 -10.53 6.26
CA GLN A 87 -3.73 -9.70 6.99
C GLN A 87 -5.01 -9.46 6.21
N LEU A 88 -5.00 -9.57 4.87
CA LEU A 88 -6.20 -9.42 4.06
C LEU A 88 -7.29 -10.44 4.42
N ARG A 89 -6.92 -11.61 4.95
CA ARG A 89 -7.87 -12.65 5.38
C ARG A 89 -8.89 -12.15 6.40
N ARG A 90 -8.54 -11.17 7.23
CA ARG A 90 -9.44 -10.60 8.26
C ARG A 90 -10.68 -9.92 7.66
N TYR A 91 -10.60 -9.51 6.39
CA TYR A 91 -11.66 -8.83 5.66
C TYR A 91 -12.50 -9.78 4.80
N THR A 92 -12.16 -11.07 4.73
CA THR A 92 -12.88 -12.01 3.88
C THR A 92 -14.22 -12.43 4.45
N ASP A 93 -15.20 -12.61 3.57
CA ASP A 93 -16.49 -13.22 3.87
C ASP A 93 -16.58 -14.58 3.15
N GLY A 94 -16.11 -15.63 3.84
CA GLY A 94 -16.01 -16.97 3.26
C GLY A 94 -14.91 -17.06 2.20
N GLU A 95 -13.71 -16.56 2.53
CA GLU A 95 -12.51 -16.47 1.65
C GLU A 95 -12.59 -15.47 0.49
N ILE A 96 -13.74 -14.82 0.30
CA ILE A 96 -13.99 -13.83 -0.76
C ILE A 96 -13.74 -12.41 -0.23
N LEU A 97 -13.00 -11.62 -1.00
CA LEU A 97 -12.84 -10.18 -0.78
C LEU A 97 -13.92 -9.43 -1.57
N ARG A 98 -15.06 -9.16 -0.92
CA ARG A 98 -16.23 -8.57 -1.58
C ARG A 98 -15.93 -7.18 -2.16
N GLY A 99 -14.98 -6.45 -1.58
CA GLY A 99 -14.53 -5.13 -2.01
C GLY A 99 -13.39 -5.15 -3.03
N ALA A 100 -12.95 -6.33 -3.50
CA ALA A 100 -11.86 -6.48 -4.46
C ALA A 100 -12.05 -5.60 -5.71
N TYR A 101 -11.05 -4.77 -6.01
CA TYR A 101 -11.14 -3.82 -7.14
C TYR A 101 -11.05 -4.51 -8.49
N GLY A 102 -10.31 -5.61 -8.63
CA GLY A 102 -10.10 -6.28 -9.92
C GLY A 102 -11.40 -6.72 -10.60
N PRO A 103 -12.23 -7.56 -9.96
CA PRO A 103 -13.51 -7.97 -10.53
C PRO A 103 -14.42 -6.77 -10.82
N ARG A 104 -14.36 -5.72 -10.00
CA ARG A 104 -15.14 -4.50 -10.22
C ARG A 104 -14.63 -3.69 -11.43
N LEU A 105 -13.32 -3.71 -11.67
CA LEU A 105 -12.66 -3.02 -12.78
C LEU A 105 -12.90 -3.72 -14.13
N ARG A 106 -12.69 -5.05 -14.20
CA ARG A 106 -12.65 -5.84 -15.45
C ARG A 106 -13.88 -6.72 -15.69
N ALA A 107 -14.70 -6.94 -14.66
CA ALA A 107 -15.81 -7.89 -14.69
C ALA A 107 -17.05 -7.39 -13.94
N TRP A 108 -17.32 -6.09 -14.02
CA TRP A 108 -18.46 -5.46 -13.35
C TRP A 108 -19.78 -6.14 -13.72
N GLY A 109 -20.68 -6.29 -12.76
CA GLY A 109 -21.98 -6.96 -12.95
C GLY A 109 -21.95 -8.49 -12.88
N ARG A 110 -20.79 -9.17 -12.99
CA ARG A 110 -20.69 -10.64 -12.92
C ARG A 110 -21.21 -11.24 -11.60
N SER A 111 -21.11 -10.50 -10.50
CA SER A 111 -21.45 -10.96 -9.14
C SER A 111 -22.64 -10.22 -8.53
N GLY A 112 -23.35 -9.41 -9.31
CA GLY A 112 -24.52 -8.65 -8.86
C GLY A 112 -25.81 -9.47 -8.95
N PRO A 113 -26.86 -9.11 -8.17
CA PRO A 113 -28.18 -9.76 -8.25
C PRO A 113 -28.90 -9.51 -9.59
N ASP A 114 -28.40 -8.57 -10.40
CA ASP A 114 -28.96 -8.21 -11.70
C ASP A 114 -28.08 -8.76 -12.84
N SER A 115 -28.33 -10.01 -13.22
CA SER A 115 -27.65 -10.68 -14.34
C SER A 115 -28.07 -10.14 -15.71
N SER A 116 -28.98 -9.15 -15.78
CA SER A 116 -29.55 -8.64 -17.03
C SER A 116 -28.59 -7.73 -17.82
N VAL A 117 -27.59 -7.13 -17.17
CA VAL A 117 -26.70 -6.11 -17.79
C VAL A 117 -25.45 -6.71 -18.44
N GLY A 118 -25.20 -8.02 -18.27
CA GLY A 118 -23.98 -8.66 -18.75
C GLY A 118 -22.72 -8.20 -18.00
N GLN A 119 -21.60 -8.89 -18.23
CA GLN A 119 -20.30 -8.52 -17.66
C GLN A 119 -19.73 -7.30 -18.39
N VAL A 120 -19.26 -6.29 -17.65
CA VAL A 120 -18.64 -5.07 -18.21
C VAL A 120 -17.16 -5.00 -17.81
N ASP A 121 -16.28 -4.90 -18.82
CA ASP A 121 -14.87 -4.51 -18.63
C ASP A 121 -14.77 -2.98 -18.73
N GLN A 122 -14.82 -2.31 -17.57
CA GLN A 122 -14.82 -0.86 -17.49
C GLN A 122 -13.47 -0.27 -17.89
N LEU A 123 -12.38 -1.03 -17.76
CA LEU A 123 -11.05 -0.60 -18.16
C LEU A 123 -10.97 -0.44 -19.68
N ASP A 124 -11.41 -1.45 -20.42
CA ASP A 124 -11.46 -1.41 -21.87
C ASP A 124 -12.46 -0.36 -22.38
N GLN A 125 -13.61 -0.23 -21.70
CA GLN A 125 -14.60 0.78 -22.04
C GLN A 125 -14.00 2.19 -21.93
N ALA A 126 -13.37 2.53 -20.80
CA ALA A 126 -12.75 3.84 -20.61
C ALA A 126 -11.65 4.11 -21.64
N ARG A 127 -10.84 3.10 -21.97
CA ARG A 127 -9.81 3.18 -23.02
C ARG A 127 -10.43 3.50 -24.39
N ARG A 128 -11.51 2.81 -24.77
CA ARG A 128 -12.20 3.03 -26.05
C ARG A 128 -12.87 4.40 -26.11
N GLU A 129 -13.48 4.86 -25.02
CA GLU A 129 -14.08 6.21 -24.91
C GLU A 129 -13.02 7.30 -25.19
N LEU A 130 -11.82 7.17 -24.62
CA LEU A 130 -10.72 8.12 -24.84
C LEU A 130 -10.15 8.07 -26.27
N LEU A 131 -10.14 6.88 -26.90
CA LEU A 131 -9.68 6.72 -28.27
C LEU A 131 -10.67 7.26 -29.29
N ASP A 132 -11.97 7.15 -29.02
CA ASP A 132 -13.04 7.65 -29.89
C ASP A 132 -13.20 9.18 -29.78
N ASP A 133 -13.20 9.71 -28.55
CA ASP A 133 -13.27 11.13 -28.24
C ASP A 133 -12.21 11.51 -27.19
N PRO A 134 -11.02 12.01 -27.61
CA PRO A 134 -9.98 12.44 -26.67
C PRO A 134 -10.44 13.52 -25.68
N ASP A 135 -11.44 14.33 -26.03
CA ASP A 135 -11.98 15.37 -25.15
C ASP A 135 -13.09 14.87 -24.20
N THR A 136 -13.42 13.57 -24.28
CA THR A 136 -14.51 12.96 -23.53
C THR A 136 -14.42 13.26 -22.04
N ARG A 137 -15.60 13.40 -21.43
CA ARG A 137 -15.75 13.48 -19.96
C ARG A 137 -16.31 12.17 -19.39
N ARG A 138 -16.47 11.16 -20.23
CA ARG A 138 -17.19 9.90 -19.94
C ARG A 138 -16.28 8.71 -19.68
N ALA A 139 -14.96 8.86 -19.82
CA ALA A 139 -13.97 7.84 -19.46
C ALA A 139 -13.91 7.67 -17.93
N VAL A 140 -14.89 6.95 -17.38
CA VAL A 140 -15.13 6.77 -15.95
C VAL A 140 -15.22 5.28 -15.64
N ILE A 141 -14.64 4.91 -14.50
CA ILE A 141 -14.72 3.57 -13.91
C ILE A 141 -15.37 3.73 -12.55
N GLU A 142 -16.43 2.97 -12.26
CA GLU A 142 -17.12 2.98 -10.96
C GLU A 142 -16.90 1.63 -10.26
N LEU A 143 -16.39 1.68 -9.04
CA LEU A 143 -16.14 0.52 -8.19
C LEU A 143 -17.22 0.36 -7.13
N TRP A 144 -17.97 1.39 -6.75
CA TRP A 144 -19.03 1.28 -5.76
C TRP A 144 -20.29 0.64 -6.34
N ASN A 145 -20.79 -0.43 -5.71
CA ASN A 145 -22.01 -1.11 -6.10
C ASN A 145 -23.11 -0.88 -5.04
N PRO A 146 -24.07 0.01 -5.28
CA PRO A 146 -25.11 0.33 -4.31
C PRO A 146 -26.02 -0.87 -3.97
N ALA A 147 -26.09 -1.90 -4.84
CA ALA A 147 -26.90 -3.08 -4.60
C ALA A 147 -26.33 -4.01 -3.51
N VAL A 148 -25.00 -4.01 -3.30
CA VAL A 148 -24.33 -4.98 -2.43
C VAL A 148 -23.44 -4.35 -1.34
N ASP A 149 -22.88 -3.16 -1.57
CA ASP A 149 -21.87 -2.59 -0.65
C ASP A 149 -22.44 -2.08 0.67
N HIS A 150 -23.76 -1.95 0.77
CA HIS A 150 -24.46 -1.62 2.01
C HIS A 150 -24.87 -2.84 2.85
N GLN A 151 -24.60 -4.08 2.39
CA GLN A 151 -25.12 -5.30 3.02
C GLN A 151 -24.33 -5.77 4.26
N GLY A 152 -23.39 -4.96 4.76
CA GLY A 152 -22.67 -5.26 6.01
C GLY A 152 -21.52 -6.25 5.88
N TYR A 153 -20.98 -6.42 4.66
CA TYR A 153 -19.76 -7.20 4.43
C TYR A 153 -18.54 -6.62 5.15
N ARG A 154 -17.56 -7.48 5.44
CA ARG A 154 -16.31 -7.07 6.11
C ARG A 154 -15.42 -6.23 5.21
N ASP A 155 -15.42 -6.55 3.93
CA ASP A 155 -14.68 -5.84 2.88
C ASP A 155 -15.64 -5.05 1.99
N VAL A 156 -15.52 -3.72 2.05
CA VAL A 156 -16.33 -2.78 1.27
C VAL A 156 -15.35 -1.81 0.61
N PRO A 157 -15.41 -1.60 -0.72
CA PRO A 157 -14.39 -0.83 -1.41
C PRO A 157 -14.31 0.60 -0.85
N CYS A 158 -13.09 1.05 -0.60
CA CYS A 158 -12.84 2.43 -0.18
C CYS A 158 -12.76 3.38 -1.38
N THR A 159 -12.25 2.87 -2.51
CA THR A 159 -12.26 3.57 -3.79
C THR A 159 -13.65 3.53 -4.41
N LEU A 160 -14.17 4.69 -4.78
CA LEU A 160 -15.44 4.84 -5.48
C LEU A 160 -15.22 4.69 -6.98
N GLY A 161 -14.17 5.28 -7.54
CA GLY A 161 -13.93 5.17 -8.96
C GLY A 161 -12.78 6.03 -9.47
N TYR A 162 -12.55 5.91 -10.77
CA TYR A 162 -11.52 6.62 -11.53
C TYR A 162 -12.17 7.42 -12.65
N GLN A 163 -11.56 8.54 -13.02
CA GLN A 163 -11.92 9.30 -14.22
C GLN A 163 -10.65 9.75 -14.92
N PHE A 164 -10.67 9.69 -16.25
CA PHE A 164 -9.55 10.07 -17.10
C PHE A 164 -9.95 11.24 -18.00
N LEU A 165 -9.03 12.18 -18.19
CA LEU A 165 -9.22 13.36 -19.04
C LEU A 165 -7.94 13.61 -19.82
N ILE A 166 -8.02 13.71 -21.15
CA ILE A 166 -6.88 14.15 -21.96
C ILE A 166 -7.03 15.64 -22.24
N ARG A 167 -6.08 16.47 -21.83
CA ARG A 167 -6.04 17.90 -22.15
C ARG A 167 -4.63 18.27 -22.55
N ASP A 168 -4.49 19.04 -23.63
CA ASP A 168 -3.19 19.42 -24.19
C ASP A 168 -2.25 18.23 -24.43
N GLY A 169 -2.81 17.10 -24.88
CA GLY A 169 -2.07 15.84 -25.12
C GLY A 169 -1.63 15.09 -23.85
N ARG A 170 -1.95 15.59 -22.65
CA ARG A 170 -1.64 14.95 -21.36
C ARG A 170 -2.88 14.29 -20.78
N LEU A 171 -2.77 13.07 -20.30
CA LEU A 171 -3.83 12.34 -19.62
C LEU A 171 -3.71 12.52 -18.11
N ASP A 172 -4.64 13.23 -17.50
CA ASP A 172 -4.79 13.33 -16.05
C ASP A 172 -5.74 12.22 -15.54
N MET A 173 -5.52 11.73 -14.33
CA MET A 173 -6.38 10.75 -13.68
C MET A 173 -6.88 11.27 -12.34
N HIS A 174 -8.20 11.15 -12.12
CA HIS A 174 -8.88 11.52 -10.88
C HIS A 174 -9.40 10.28 -10.17
N THR A 175 -8.83 9.95 -9.02
CA THR A 175 -9.31 8.91 -8.11
C THR A 175 -10.23 9.52 -7.07
N ARG A 176 -11.37 8.88 -6.81
CA ARG A 176 -12.32 9.27 -5.77
C ARG A 176 -12.41 8.17 -4.72
N MET A 177 -12.24 8.51 -3.43
CA MET A 177 -12.34 7.57 -2.31
C MET A 177 -13.24 8.12 -1.21
N ARG A 178 -14.10 7.26 -0.65
CA ARG A 178 -14.92 7.61 0.51
C ARG A 178 -14.11 7.64 1.81
N SER A 179 -13.04 6.86 1.87
CA SER A 179 -12.24 6.63 3.07
C SER A 179 -10.81 6.24 2.66
N GLN A 180 -9.78 6.74 3.34
CA GLN A 180 -8.38 6.39 3.07
C GLN A 180 -7.59 6.34 4.38
N ASP A 181 -6.99 5.19 4.65
CA ASP A 181 -5.96 5.05 5.69
C ASP A 181 -4.66 5.63 5.15
N LEU A 182 -4.32 6.82 5.63
CA LEU A 182 -3.15 7.53 5.15
C LEU A 182 -1.85 6.83 5.52
N TRP A 183 -1.78 6.11 6.64
CA TRP A 183 -0.55 5.49 7.07
C TRP A 183 -0.25 4.23 6.27
N LEU A 184 -1.21 3.29 6.17
CA LEU A 184 -1.02 2.02 5.49
C LEU A 184 -1.57 2.00 4.06
N GLY A 185 -2.87 2.21 3.90
CA GLY A 185 -3.61 2.01 2.65
C GLY A 185 -3.13 2.89 1.50
N PHE A 186 -2.98 4.19 1.76
CA PHE A 186 -2.59 5.19 0.77
C PHE A 186 -1.35 4.80 -0.03
N CYS A 187 -0.37 4.17 0.63
CA CYS A 187 0.89 3.77 0.00
C CYS A 187 0.68 2.78 -1.14
N TYR A 188 -0.27 1.85 -0.99
CA TYR A 188 -0.56 0.81 -1.98
C TYR A 188 -1.59 1.31 -3.00
N ASP A 189 -2.60 2.06 -2.56
CA ASP A 189 -3.61 2.65 -3.45
C ASP A 189 -2.98 3.62 -4.46
N ILE A 190 -2.08 4.51 -4.02
CA ILE A 190 -1.40 5.43 -4.95
C ILE A 190 -0.50 4.67 -5.93
N PHE A 191 0.14 3.60 -5.48
CA PHE A 191 0.99 2.79 -6.34
C PHE A 191 0.16 2.13 -7.45
N ALA A 192 -0.90 1.39 -7.09
CA ALA A 192 -1.74 0.69 -8.05
C ALA A 192 -2.46 1.67 -9.00
N ALA A 193 -3.02 2.77 -8.47
CA ALA A 193 -3.72 3.77 -9.27
C ALA A 193 -2.80 4.48 -10.28
N THR A 194 -1.55 4.79 -9.89
CA THR A 194 -0.61 5.46 -10.80
C THR A 194 0.05 4.53 -11.81
N VAL A 195 0.03 3.20 -11.58
CA VAL A 195 0.33 2.21 -12.63
C VAL A 195 -0.81 2.15 -13.64
N LEU A 196 -2.07 2.08 -13.18
CA LEU A 196 -3.25 2.15 -14.06
C LEU A 196 -3.26 3.45 -14.88
N HIS A 197 -2.95 4.59 -14.26
CA HIS A 197 -2.79 5.89 -14.91
C HIS A 197 -1.79 5.85 -16.07
N GLU A 198 -0.60 5.32 -15.80
CA GLU A 198 0.48 5.19 -16.78
C GLU A 198 0.08 4.30 -17.96
N LEU A 199 -0.55 3.15 -17.67
CA LEU A 199 -1.00 2.23 -18.71
C LEU A 199 -2.10 2.85 -19.58
N MET A 200 -3.05 3.55 -18.98
CA MET A 200 -4.10 4.26 -19.73
C MET A 200 -3.50 5.31 -20.66
N ALA A 201 -2.56 6.14 -20.15
CA ALA A 201 -1.86 7.13 -20.97
C ALA A 201 -1.14 6.48 -22.16
N TRP A 202 -0.47 5.34 -21.93
CA TRP A 202 0.19 4.58 -22.99
C TRP A 202 -0.79 4.07 -24.05
N TRP A 203 -1.91 3.45 -23.64
CA TRP A 203 -2.86 2.85 -24.58
C TRP A 203 -3.59 3.85 -25.47
N VAL A 204 -3.73 5.09 -25.01
CA VAL A 204 -4.42 6.16 -25.76
C VAL A 204 -3.44 7.11 -26.45
N GLY A 205 -2.13 6.85 -26.35
CA GLY A 205 -1.09 7.66 -26.97
C GLY A 205 -0.93 9.07 -26.38
N ALA A 206 -1.29 9.25 -25.11
CA ALA A 206 -1.17 10.53 -24.40
C ALA A 206 0.07 10.57 -23.51
N GLU A 207 0.57 11.78 -23.25
CA GLU A 207 1.59 12.00 -22.23
C GLU A 207 1.01 11.75 -20.84
N LEU A 208 1.84 11.24 -19.93
CA LEU A 208 1.42 11.02 -18.53
C LEU A 208 1.26 12.37 -17.81
N GLY A 209 0.00 12.68 -17.47
CA GLY A 209 -0.40 13.89 -16.76
C GLY A 209 -0.20 13.82 -15.25
N ASP A 210 -0.88 14.72 -14.53
CA ASP A 210 -0.91 14.76 -13.08
C ASP A 210 -1.92 13.72 -12.55
N TYR A 211 -1.60 13.10 -11.41
CA TYR A 211 -2.52 12.22 -10.70
C TYR A 211 -3.21 12.98 -9.56
N HIS A 212 -4.53 12.92 -9.51
CA HIS A 212 -5.35 13.56 -8.48
C HIS A 212 -6.08 12.53 -7.61
N HIS A 213 -5.96 12.66 -6.30
CA HIS A 213 -6.56 11.77 -5.31
C HIS A 213 -7.51 12.55 -4.40
N HIS A 214 -8.81 12.31 -4.58
CA HIS A 214 -9.90 12.97 -3.85
C HIS A 214 -10.41 12.05 -2.76
N VAL A 215 -10.31 12.47 -1.50
CA VAL A 215 -10.67 11.66 -0.34
C VAL A 215 -11.71 12.38 0.52
N THR A 216 -12.79 11.68 0.86
CA THR A 216 -13.82 12.21 1.76
C THR A 216 -13.39 12.11 3.23
N SER A 217 -13.05 10.92 3.72
CA SER A 217 -12.46 10.69 5.05
C SER A 217 -10.99 10.28 4.92
N LEU A 218 -10.07 11.16 5.29
CA LEU A 218 -8.64 10.88 5.28
C LEU A 218 -8.14 10.78 6.73
N HIS A 219 -7.62 9.63 7.12
CA HIS A 219 -7.40 9.36 8.54
C HIS A 219 -6.10 8.61 8.84
N LEU A 220 -5.67 8.76 10.09
CA LEU A 220 -4.61 7.98 10.73
C LEU A 220 -5.23 7.20 11.89
N TYR A 221 -5.03 5.89 11.94
CA TYR A 221 -5.40 5.09 13.11
C TYR A 221 -4.57 5.48 14.33
N ASP A 222 -5.17 5.37 15.52
CA ASP A 222 -4.52 5.73 16.79
C ASP A 222 -3.15 5.05 16.98
N GLU A 223 -3.07 3.76 16.62
CA GLU A 223 -1.83 2.97 16.67
C GLU A 223 -0.67 3.53 15.83
N HIS A 224 -0.96 4.44 14.89
CA HIS A 224 0.05 5.07 14.03
C HIS A 224 0.33 6.53 14.42
N LEU A 225 -0.44 7.14 15.31
CA LEU A 225 -0.32 8.56 15.63
C LEU A 225 1.02 8.92 16.26
N THR A 226 1.55 8.09 17.16
CA THR A 226 2.87 8.34 17.77
C THR A 226 3.97 8.40 16.70
N ARG A 227 3.97 7.46 15.75
CA ARG A 227 4.94 7.44 14.65
C ARG A 227 4.72 8.59 13.67
N ALA A 228 3.47 8.94 13.39
CA ALA A 228 3.12 10.06 12.53
C ALA A 228 3.61 11.40 13.12
N ARG A 229 3.45 11.61 14.42
CA ARG A 229 3.92 12.82 15.12
C ARG A 229 5.45 12.92 15.18
N ALA A 230 6.15 11.79 15.10
CA ALA A 230 7.61 11.73 15.11
C ALA A 230 8.24 11.94 13.72
N LEU A 231 7.44 12.16 12.65
CA LEU A 231 7.98 12.41 11.32
C LEU A 231 8.79 13.71 11.27
N PRO A 232 9.92 13.73 10.53
CA PRO A 232 10.72 14.93 10.38
C PRO A 232 9.97 15.99 9.56
N GLN A 233 10.03 17.24 10.03
CA GLN A 233 9.44 18.38 9.35
C GLN A 233 10.24 18.80 8.11
N ALA A 234 11.56 18.67 8.17
CA ALA A 234 12.43 18.87 7.01
C ALA A 234 12.54 17.57 6.20
N TRP A 235 12.49 17.68 4.87
CA TRP A 235 12.77 16.54 4.01
C TRP A 235 14.28 16.26 4.01
N ALA A 236 14.69 15.13 4.58
CA ALA A 236 16.09 14.73 4.67
C ALA A 236 16.36 13.33 4.08
N SER A 237 15.33 12.64 3.60
CA SER A 237 15.48 11.27 3.10
C SER A 237 15.91 11.22 1.64
N PRO A 238 16.65 10.18 1.23
CA PRO A 238 17.00 9.96 -0.16
C PRO A 238 15.73 9.89 -1.03
N GLU A 239 15.76 10.55 -2.18
CA GLU A 239 14.67 10.42 -3.15
C GLU A 239 14.65 9.01 -3.73
N VAL A 240 13.47 8.37 -3.75
CA VAL A 240 13.30 7.14 -4.52
C VAL A 240 13.36 7.50 -6.01
N PRO A 241 14.23 6.85 -6.80
CA PRO A 241 14.28 7.12 -8.23
C PRO A 241 12.94 6.85 -8.91
N GLN A 242 12.71 7.53 -10.02
CA GLN A 242 11.51 7.33 -10.82
C GLN A 242 11.55 5.94 -11.48
N MET A 243 10.43 5.19 -11.41
CA MET A 243 10.32 3.90 -12.09
C MET A 243 10.44 4.04 -13.61
N PRO A 244 10.98 3.02 -14.31
CA PRO A 244 11.00 2.99 -15.76
C PRO A 244 9.57 2.97 -16.34
N PRO A 245 9.38 3.41 -17.60
CA PRO A 245 8.08 3.36 -18.24
C PRO A 245 7.52 1.93 -18.36
N LEU A 246 6.22 1.76 -18.11
CA LEU A 246 5.48 0.50 -18.29
C LEU A 246 4.80 0.44 -19.66
N ALA A 247 5.61 0.38 -20.72
CA ALA A 247 5.11 0.29 -22.09
C ALA A 247 4.54 -1.11 -22.41
N LEU A 248 3.22 -1.19 -22.62
CA LEU A 248 2.50 -2.45 -22.82
C LEU A 248 1.29 -2.25 -23.76
N PRO A 249 1.29 -2.83 -24.97
CA PRO A 249 0.11 -2.89 -25.83
C PRO A 249 -1.08 -3.51 -25.09
N TRP A 250 -2.29 -3.07 -25.44
CA TRP A 250 -3.51 -3.52 -24.77
C TRP A 250 -3.73 -5.02 -24.92
N GLU A 251 -3.48 -5.54 -26.13
CA GLU A 251 -3.59 -6.95 -26.50
C GLU A 251 -2.64 -7.88 -25.73
N ASP A 252 -1.51 -7.34 -25.25
CA ASP A 252 -0.51 -8.09 -24.49
C ASP A 252 -0.81 -8.11 -22.99
N LEU A 253 -1.75 -7.29 -22.51
CA LEU A 253 -1.95 -7.02 -21.08
C LEU A 253 -2.10 -8.31 -20.27
N ASP A 254 -3.08 -9.13 -20.63
CA ASP A 254 -3.41 -10.33 -19.85
C ASP A 254 -2.30 -11.39 -19.92
N ALA A 255 -1.53 -11.44 -21.02
CA ALA A 255 -0.38 -12.34 -21.15
C ALA A 255 0.77 -11.88 -20.23
N VAL A 256 1.11 -10.60 -20.26
CA VAL A 256 2.17 -10.03 -19.42
C VAL A 256 1.82 -10.14 -17.94
N LEU A 257 0.58 -9.85 -17.54
CA LEU A 257 0.15 -10.00 -16.15
C LEU A 257 0.27 -11.45 -15.67
N ARG A 258 -0.10 -12.42 -16.52
CA ARG A 258 0.06 -13.84 -16.21
C ARG A 258 1.54 -14.19 -16.01
N ASP A 259 2.40 -13.74 -16.90
CA ASP A 259 3.84 -14.00 -16.82
C ASP A 259 4.48 -13.37 -15.58
N VAL A 260 4.03 -12.17 -15.18
CA VAL A 260 4.49 -11.54 -13.92
C VAL A 260 4.05 -12.37 -12.71
N ILE A 261 2.80 -12.82 -12.66
CA ILE A 261 2.27 -13.68 -11.58
C ILE A 261 3.06 -14.98 -11.48
N THR A 262 3.38 -15.61 -12.62
CA THR A 262 4.12 -16.88 -12.64
C THR A 262 5.62 -16.72 -12.45
N GLY A 263 6.15 -15.50 -12.54
CA GLY A 263 7.58 -15.23 -12.36
C GLY A 263 8.41 -15.41 -13.62
N THR A 264 7.82 -15.26 -14.82
CA THR A 264 8.43 -15.55 -16.12
C THR A 264 8.52 -14.35 -17.05
N CYS A 265 7.98 -13.18 -16.68
CA CYS A 265 8.01 -12.01 -17.54
C CYS A 265 9.41 -11.39 -17.64
N ALA A 266 9.88 -11.19 -18.87
CA ALA A 266 11.16 -10.55 -19.19
C ALA A 266 10.99 -9.30 -20.07
N ARG A 267 9.94 -8.52 -19.81
CA ARG A 267 9.65 -7.27 -20.54
C ARG A 267 10.16 -6.06 -19.76
N PRO A 268 10.82 -5.07 -20.40
CA PRO A 268 11.29 -3.86 -19.73
C PRO A 268 10.19 -3.20 -18.87
N GLY A 269 10.56 -2.80 -17.65
CA GLY A 269 9.64 -2.27 -16.62
C GLY A 269 8.85 -3.35 -15.86
N TRP A 270 8.37 -4.39 -16.55
CA TRP A 270 7.63 -5.51 -15.93
C TRP A 270 8.54 -6.60 -15.34
N THR A 271 9.80 -6.68 -15.79
CA THR A 271 10.83 -7.51 -15.16
C THR A 271 10.98 -7.15 -13.68
N GLU A 272 10.98 -5.86 -13.33
CA GLU A 272 11.06 -5.42 -11.93
C GLU A 272 9.89 -5.94 -11.08
N PHE A 273 8.65 -5.90 -11.59
CA PHE A 273 7.48 -6.48 -10.91
C PHE A 273 7.66 -7.99 -10.66
N THR A 274 8.19 -8.69 -11.66
CA THR A 274 8.45 -10.13 -11.62
C THR A 274 9.50 -10.47 -10.57
N GLU A 275 10.61 -9.74 -10.56
CA GLU A 275 11.72 -10.01 -9.65
C GLU A 275 11.40 -9.63 -8.20
N VAL A 276 10.67 -8.54 -7.94
CA VAL A 276 10.23 -8.25 -6.55
C VAL A 276 9.28 -9.31 -6.02
N MET A 277 8.34 -9.79 -6.85
CA MET A 277 7.42 -10.86 -6.46
C MET A 277 8.13 -12.20 -6.29
N ARG A 278 9.13 -12.51 -7.11
CA ARG A 278 9.96 -13.72 -7.01
C ARG A 278 10.86 -13.68 -5.78
N SER A 279 11.61 -12.60 -5.59
CA SER A 279 12.46 -12.37 -4.41
C SER A 279 11.66 -12.55 -3.12
N TYR A 280 10.46 -11.98 -3.04
CA TYR A 280 9.62 -12.10 -1.85
C TYR A 280 9.14 -13.52 -1.57
N ARG A 281 8.83 -14.31 -2.61
CA ARG A 281 8.48 -15.74 -2.43
C ARG A 281 9.64 -16.52 -1.81
N ILE A 282 10.87 -16.25 -2.27
CA ILE A 282 12.10 -16.86 -1.72
C ILE A 282 12.30 -16.42 -0.26
N PHE A 283 12.12 -15.12 0.02
CA PHE A 283 12.19 -14.59 1.39
C PHE A 283 11.19 -15.27 2.32
N LYS A 284 9.94 -15.44 1.87
CA LYS A 284 8.89 -16.14 2.63
C LYS A 284 9.15 -17.63 2.83
N ALA A 285 9.92 -18.26 1.94
CA ALA A 285 10.38 -19.64 2.10
C ALA A 285 11.55 -19.77 3.10
N GLY A 286 12.12 -18.65 3.56
CA GLY A 286 13.16 -18.61 4.59
C GLY A 286 14.58 -18.34 4.06
N ASP A 287 14.78 -18.31 2.74
CA ASP A 287 16.10 -18.05 2.15
C ASP A 287 16.33 -16.54 1.94
N ARG A 288 16.79 -15.87 2.99
CA ARG A 288 17.01 -14.42 2.96
C ARG A 288 18.16 -14.00 2.03
N ALA A 289 19.17 -14.84 1.88
CA ALA A 289 20.36 -14.53 1.09
C ALA A 289 20.02 -14.55 -0.41
N ASP A 290 19.36 -15.62 -0.87
CA ASP A 290 18.94 -15.73 -2.27
C ASP A 290 17.88 -14.69 -2.63
N ALA A 291 16.93 -14.42 -1.71
CA ALA A 291 15.94 -13.36 -1.91
C ALA A 291 16.59 -11.99 -2.19
N ARG A 292 17.62 -11.63 -1.42
CA ARG A 292 18.37 -10.37 -1.63
C ARG A 292 19.18 -10.41 -2.92
N ALA A 293 19.82 -11.53 -3.25
CA ALA A 293 20.57 -11.69 -4.50
C ALA A 293 19.69 -11.47 -5.74
N VAL A 294 18.48 -12.04 -5.75
CA VAL A 294 17.49 -11.85 -6.82
C VAL A 294 17.09 -10.37 -6.95
N ALA A 295 16.81 -9.70 -5.83
CA ALA A 295 16.45 -8.28 -5.86
C ALA A 295 17.60 -7.38 -6.38
N VAL A 296 18.85 -7.69 -6.04
CA VAL A 296 20.02 -6.90 -6.47
C VAL A 296 20.30 -7.05 -7.97
N ALA A 297 19.99 -8.20 -8.57
CA ALA A 297 20.39 -8.52 -9.95
C ALA A 297 19.86 -7.53 -11.01
N ASP A 298 18.67 -6.95 -10.79
CA ASP A 298 18.06 -5.98 -11.69
C ASP A 298 18.51 -4.54 -11.38
N GLY A 299 18.62 -4.18 -10.09
CA GLY A 299 19.12 -2.87 -9.64
C GLY A 299 18.20 -1.68 -9.88
N GLY A 300 16.96 -1.91 -10.34
CA GLY A 300 15.96 -0.86 -10.56
C GLY A 300 15.37 -0.23 -9.28
N PRO A 301 14.59 0.86 -9.42
CA PRO A 301 14.01 1.57 -8.28
C PRO A 301 13.04 0.71 -7.47
N PHE A 302 12.35 -0.24 -8.11
CA PHE A 302 11.36 -1.08 -7.45
C PHE A 302 11.99 -2.18 -6.62
N THR A 303 13.03 -2.83 -7.16
CA THR A 303 13.85 -3.80 -6.43
C THR A 303 14.65 -3.13 -5.31
N GLY A 304 15.14 -1.90 -5.52
CA GLY A 304 15.70 -1.06 -4.45
C GLY A 304 14.69 -0.78 -3.32
N GLY A 305 13.43 -0.52 -3.66
CA GLY A 305 12.34 -0.40 -2.68
C GLY A 305 12.11 -1.68 -1.87
N LEU A 306 12.22 -2.86 -2.50
CA LEU A 306 12.12 -4.14 -1.81
C LEU A 306 13.30 -4.38 -0.84
N LEU A 307 14.52 -4.05 -1.27
CA LEU A 307 15.71 -4.15 -0.41
C LEU A 307 15.59 -3.25 0.81
N ALA A 308 15.13 -2.00 0.64
CA ALA A 308 14.87 -1.09 1.76
C ALA A 308 13.81 -1.66 2.72
N TRP A 309 12.82 -2.39 2.20
CA TRP A 309 11.82 -3.06 3.02
C TRP A 309 12.40 -4.24 3.82
N TYR A 310 13.26 -5.05 3.20
CA TYR A 310 13.99 -6.11 3.93
C TYR A 310 14.86 -5.53 5.04
N ASP A 311 15.59 -4.44 4.78
CA ASP A 311 16.43 -3.77 5.78
C ASP A 311 15.58 -3.23 6.94
N TYR A 312 14.42 -2.63 6.64
CA TYR A 312 13.46 -2.18 7.64
C TYR A 312 12.93 -3.33 8.52
N LEU A 313 12.67 -4.51 7.93
CA LEU A 313 12.27 -5.70 8.70
C LEU A 313 13.39 -6.20 9.62
N ASP A 314 14.63 -6.25 9.11
CA ASP A 314 15.77 -6.70 9.91
C ASP A 314 16.00 -5.76 11.11
N GLN A 315 15.88 -4.43 10.90
CA GLN A 315 15.97 -3.43 11.97
C GLN A 315 14.85 -3.57 13.01
N THR A 316 13.60 -3.69 12.57
CA THR A 316 12.45 -3.85 13.49
C THR A 316 12.49 -5.17 14.25
N THR A 317 12.99 -6.25 13.64
CA THR A 317 13.21 -7.53 14.32
C THR A 317 14.33 -7.42 15.37
N ALA A 318 15.44 -6.72 15.04
CA ALA A 318 16.55 -6.51 15.96
C ALA A 318 16.14 -5.68 17.19
N HIS A 319 15.27 -4.68 17.04
CA HIS A 319 14.74 -3.89 18.16
C HIS A 319 13.77 -4.67 19.08
N LEU A 320 13.24 -5.80 18.62
CA LEU A 320 12.36 -6.69 19.41
C LEU A 320 13.13 -7.86 20.07
N ALA A 321 14.42 -8.02 19.77
CA ALA A 321 15.26 -9.00 20.47
C ALA A 321 15.45 -8.56 21.93
N PRO A 322 15.30 -9.45 22.92
CA PRO A 322 15.52 -9.09 24.32
C PRO A 322 16.95 -8.59 24.49
N SER A 323 17.11 -7.41 25.12
CA SER A 323 18.42 -6.90 25.52
C SER A 323 19.13 -7.95 26.37
N GLU A 324 20.39 -8.24 26.06
CA GLU A 324 21.20 -9.14 26.90
C GLU A 324 21.12 -8.69 28.37
N PRO A 325 20.96 -9.62 29.32
CA PRO A 325 20.96 -9.26 30.73
C PRO A 325 22.30 -8.60 31.05
N GLU A 326 22.25 -7.42 31.67
CA GLU A 326 23.46 -6.75 32.16
C GLU A 326 24.32 -7.74 32.96
N PRO A 327 25.65 -7.72 32.78
CA PRO A 327 26.53 -8.61 33.50
C PRO A 327 26.39 -8.31 34.99
N THR A 328 25.80 -9.24 35.73
CA THR A 328 25.71 -9.17 37.18
C THR A 328 27.13 -9.05 37.75
N ALA A 329 27.44 -7.88 38.30
CA ALA A 329 28.68 -7.66 39.02
C ALA A 329 28.74 -8.65 40.20
N SER A 330 29.59 -9.66 40.05
CA SER A 330 29.96 -10.56 41.14
C SER A 330 30.82 -9.79 42.15
N GLY A 331 30.15 -9.09 43.05
CA GLY A 331 30.74 -8.50 44.24
C GLY A 331 30.70 -9.51 45.39
N THR A 332 31.87 -10.06 45.71
CA THR A 332 32.14 -10.89 46.89
C THR A 332 31.70 -10.18 48.17
N VAL A 333 30.70 -10.71 48.87
CA VAL A 333 30.40 -10.32 50.25
C VAL A 333 30.91 -11.41 51.18
N ALA A 334 31.95 -11.07 51.94
CA ALA A 334 32.47 -11.87 53.04
C ALA A 334 31.39 -12.02 54.13
N GLY A 335 31.14 -13.25 54.56
CA GLY A 335 30.20 -13.53 55.64
C GLY A 335 30.74 -13.10 57.01
N PRO A 336 29.88 -12.63 57.94
CA PRO A 336 30.30 -12.40 59.31
C PRO A 336 30.14 -13.68 60.15
N SER A 337 31.15 -13.86 60.98
CA SER A 337 31.35 -14.89 61.98
C SER A 337 30.27 -14.87 63.08
N ALA A 338 29.97 -16.06 63.61
CA ALA A 338 29.02 -16.32 64.67
C ALA A 338 29.52 -15.88 66.05
N LEU A 339 28.60 -15.35 66.88
CA LEU A 339 28.71 -15.35 68.34
C LEU A 339 27.33 -15.58 68.99
N PRO A 340 27.29 -16.10 70.23
CA PRO A 340 26.22 -16.96 70.74
C PRO A 340 25.15 -16.20 71.54
N GLY A 341 23.90 -16.67 71.46
CA GLY A 341 22.78 -16.13 72.22
C GLY A 341 22.72 -16.65 73.67
N PRO A 342 22.38 -15.80 74.66
CA PRO A 342 22.08 -16.27 76.00
C PRO A 342 20.58 -16.48 76.25
N ALA A 343 20.32 -17.57 76.96
CA ALA A 343 19.33 -17.83 78.02
C ALA A 343 17.92 -17.22 77.94
N ARG A 344 16.95 -18.15 77.99
CA ARG A 344 15.55 -17.97 78.38
C ARG A 344 15.43 -17.31 79.77
N GLN A 345 14.47 -16.40 79.90
CA GLN A 345 13.78 -16.14 81.16
C GLN A 345 12.28 -15.92 80.91
N GLU A 346 11.48 -16.43 81.83
CA GLU A 346 10.03 -16.58 81.86
C GLU A 346 9.27 -15.28 82.20
N GLN A 347 7.92 -15.43 82.19
CA GLN A 347 6.84 -14.60 82.75
C GLN A 347 6.13 -13.72 81.70
N GLY A 348 4.80 -13.71 81.54
CA GLY A 348 3.72 -14.23 82.38
C GLY A 348 2.95 -13.08 83.05
N SER A 349 1.86 -12.64 82.38
CA SER A 349 0.88 -11.59 82.74
C SER A 349 1.26 -10.13 82.48
#